data_AF-A0A365TWC8-F1
#
_entry.id   AF-A0A365TWC8-F1
#
_cell.length_a   1.000
_cell.length_b   1.000
_cell.length_c   1.000
_cell.angle_alpha   90.00
_cell.angle_beta   90.00
_cell.angle_gamma   90.00
#
_symmetry.space_group_name_H-M   'P 1'
#
loop_
_entity.id
_entity.type
_entity.pdbx_description
1 polymer ?
#
loop_
_entity_poly.entity_id
_entity_poly.type
_entity_poly.pdbx_seq_one_letter_code
_entity_poly.pdbx_strand_id
1 'polypeptide(L)'
;MELPEFNDLHELHEVHHMLAERIKQWPERWEEKGRQEGRQEGRQEGRQEGQLEAKRSTARNLLALGVLSKEQIAEATGLTVEDIAQLWEEAKH
;
A
#
# COMPACT_ATOMS: atom_id res chain seq x y z
N MET A 1 -8.91 45.89 37.52
CA MET A 1 -8.44 44.97 36.48
C MET A 1 -9.34 45.20 35.29
N GLU A 2 -8.91 46.07 34.38
CA GLU A 2 -9.67 46.37 33.17
C GLU A 2 -9.50 45.18 32.23
N LEU A 3 -10.62 44.69 31.69
CA LEU A 3 -10.59 43.66 30.66
C LEU A 3 -9.95 44.26 29.41
N PRO A 4 -9.12 43.51 28.66
CA PRO A 4 -8.59 44.01 27.40
C PRO A 4 -9.77 44.37 26.48
N GLU A 5 -9.77 45.57 25.91
CA GLU A 5 -10.69 45.90 24.81
C GLU A 5 -10.30 45.05 23.60
N PHE A 6 -11.03 43.96 23.39
CA PHE A 6 -10.94 43.18 22.18
C PHE A 6 -11.52 44.01 21.04
N ASN A 7 -10.65 44.53 20.19
CA ASN A 7 -11.08 45.23 18.98
C ASN A 7 -11.44 44.18 17.92
N ASP A 8 -12.67 43.66 18.01
CA ASP A 8 -13.21 42.51 17.25
C ASP A 8 -12.94 42.54 15.74
N LEU A 9 -12.78 43.73 15.15
CA LEU A 9 -12.54 43.91 13.71
C LEU A 9 -11.08 43.65 13.28
N HIS A 10 -10.10 43.88 14.14
CA HIS A 10 -8.69 43.68 13.82
C HIS A 10 -8.30 42.19 13.92
N GLU A 11 -8.76 41.50 14.96
CA GLU A 11 -8.50 40.07 15.15
C GLU A 11 -9.16 39.21 14.07
N LEU A 12 -10.38 39.57 13.65
CA LEU A 12 -11.07 38.88 12.55
C LEU A 12 -10.28 39.01 11.23
N HIS A 13 -9.66 40.17 10.99
CA HIS A 13 -8.88 40.40 9.78
C HIS A 13 -7.58 39.60 9.77
N GLU A 14 -6.91 39.50 10.92
CA GLU A 14 -5.71 38.66 11.10
C GLU A 14 -6.03 37.16 10.97
N VAL A 15 -7.14 36.69 11.54
CA VAL A 15 -7.62 35.32 11.36
C VAL A 15 -7.96 35.03 9.90
N HIS A 16 -8.66 35.93 9.20
CA HIS A 16 -8.96 35.80 7.78
C HIS A 16 -7.68 35.73 6.93
N HIS A 17 -6.68 36.57 7.22
CA HIS A 17 -5.40 36.55 6.51
C HIS A 17 -4.63 35.25 6.77
N MET A 18 -4.52 34.81 8.03
CA MET A 18 -3.86 33.54 8.37
C MET A 18 -4.55 32.32 7.75
N LEU A 19 -5.89 32.31 7.68
CA LEU A 19 -6.66 31.26 7.02
C LEU A 19 -6.46 31.28 5.50
N ALA A 20 -6.50 32.45 4.86
CA ALA A 20 -6.28 32.60 3.43
C ALA A 20 -4.89 32.12 3.01
N GLU A 21 -3.84 32.50 3.74
CA GLU A 21 -2.47 32.03 3.49
C GLU A 21 -2.32 30.52 3.71
N ARG A 22 -3.05 29.94 4.68
CA ARG A 22 -3.04 28.50 4.92
C ARG A 22 -3.76 27.72 3.81
N ILE A 23 -4.90 28.21 3.32
CA ILE A 23 -5.69 27.56 2.26
C ILE A 23 -4.93 27.55 0.94
N LYS A 24 -4.17 28.62 0.64
CA LYS A 24 -3.32 28.68 -0.56
C LYS A 24 -2.30 27.55 -0.65
N GLN A 25 -1.82 27.03 0.47
CA GLN A 25 -0.82 25.94 0.51
C GLN A 25 -1.44 24.54 0.53
N TRP A 26 -2.76 24.42 0.55
CA TRP A 26 -3.41 23.11 0.60
C TRP A 26 -3.21 22.32 -0.69
N PRO A 27 -3.43 22.85 -1.90
CA PRO A 27 -3.30 22.06 -3.13
C PRO A 27 -1.96 21.33 -3.23
N GLU A 28 -0.85 22.02 -2.96
CA GLU A 28 0.50 21.46 -3.03
C GLU A 28 0.72 20.38 -1.96
N ARG A 29 0.22 20.62 -0.73
CA ARG A 29 0.33 19.66 0.37
C ARG A 29 -0.46 18.39 0.10
N TRP A 30 -1.67 18.51 -0.42
CA TRP A 30 -2.53 17.37 -0.73
C TRP A 30 -2.02 16.60 -1.95
N GLU A 31 -1.48 17.28 -2.96
CA GLU A 31 -0.85 16.63 -4.11
C GLU A 31 0.43 15.87 -3.71
N GLU A 32 1.32 16.49 -2.93
CA GLU A 32 2.54 15.82 -2.45
C GLU A 32 2.19 14.63 -1.56
N LYS A 33 1.20 14.77 -0.67
CA LYS A 33 0.71 13.67 0.15
C LYS A 33 0.16 12.53 -0.71
N GLY A 34 -0.68 12.83 -1.70
CA GLY A 34 -1.22 11.82 -2.63
C GLY A 34 -0.11 11.12 -3.43
N ARG A 35 0.90 11.85 -3.91
CA ARG A 35 2.07 11.26 -4.59
C ARG A 35 2.88 10.37 -3.65
N GLN A 36 3.03 10.73 -2.37
CA GLN A 36 3.74 9.91 -1.40
C GLN A 36 2.97 8.66 -1.00
N GLU A 37 1.66 8.77 -0.78
CA GLU A 37 0.77 7.65 -0.47
C GLU A 37 0.75 6.65 -1.62
N GLY A 38 0.50 7.10 -2.86
CA GLY A 38 0.50 6.21 -4.03
C GLY A 38 1.83 5.51 -4.28
N ARG A 39 2.97 6.18 -4.02
CA ARG A 39 4.30 5.52 -4.09
C ARG A 39 4.51 4.48 -2.98
N GLN A 40 3.94 4.69 -1.80
CA GLN A 40 4.05 3.74 -0.69
C GLN A 40 3.19 2.52 -0.94
N GLU A 41 1.92 2.73 -1.31
CA GLU A 41 0.96 1.68 -1.65
C GLU A 41 1.49 0.82 -2.80
N GLY A 42 1.88 1.42 -3.92
CA GLY A 42 2.39 0.67 -5.08
C GLY A 42 3.66 -0.13 -4.77
N ARG A 43 4.53 0.35 -3.87
CA ARG A 43 5.69 -0.45 -3.41
C ARG A 43 5.28 -1.59 -2.49
N GLN A 44 4.26 -1.42 -1.66
CA GLN A 44 3.77 -2.45 -0.78
C GLN A 44 3.08 -3.56 -1.58
N GLU A 45 2.17 -3.19 -2.48
CA GLU A 45 1.48 -4.10 -3.38
C GLU A 45 2.47 -4.85 -4.26
N GLY A 46 3.37 -4.14 -4.96
CA GLY A 46 4.37 -4.78 -5.82
C GLY A 46 5.31 -5.75 -5.07
N ARG A 47 5.63 -5.48 -3.80
CA ARG A 47 6.38 -6.46 -2.98
C ARG A 47 5.55 -7.70 -2.66
N GLN A 48 4.28 -7.54 -2.31
CA GLN A 48 3.41 -8.68 -1.97
C GLN A 48 3.16 -9.55 -3.20
N GLU A 49 2.83 -8.94 -4.34
CA GLU A 49 2.66 -9.63 -5.62
C GLU A 49 3.94 -10.35 -6.04
N GLY A 50 5.09 -9.66 -5.98
CA GLY A 50 6.38 -10.27 -6.32
C GLY A 50 6.75 -11.46 -5.43
N GLN A 51 6.47 -11.39 -4.13
CA GLN A 51 6.68 -12.52 -3.22
C GLN A 51 5.77 -13.70 -3.54
N LEU A 52 4.49 -13.43 -3.82
CA LEU A 52 3.53 -14.47 -4.18
C LEU A 52 3.92 -15.14 -5.50
N GLU A 53 4.31 -14.37 -6.52
CA GLU A 53 4.73 -14.91 -7.81
C GLU A 53 6.03 -15.71 -7.69
N ALA A 54 6.99 -15.26 -6.86
CA ALA A 54 8.20 -16.03 -6.60
C ALA A 54 7.89 -17.40 -5.95
N LYS A 55 6.96 -17.44 -4.98
CA LYS A 55 6.49 -18.69 -4.38
C LYS A 55 5.83 -19.60 -5.42
N ARG A 56 4.92 -19.05 -6.24
CA ARG A 56 4.23 -19.79 -7.31
C ARG A 56 5.20 -20.32 -8.37
N SER A 57 6.17 -19.51 -8.81
CA SER A 57 7.21 -19.92 -9.75
C SER A 57 8.04 -21.08 -9.18
N THR A 58 8.44 -20.99 -7.91
CA THR A 58 9.14 -22.07 -7.22
C THR A 58 8.30 -23.34 -7.17
N ALA A 59 7.02 -23.23 -6.81
CA ALA A 59 6.10 -24.36 -6.78
C ALA A 59 5.93 -25.02 -8.16
N ARG A 60 5.76 -24.24 -9.24
CA ARG A 60 5.67 -24.76 -10.61
C ARG A 60 6.93 -25.53 -11.00
N ASN A 61 8.12 -25.00 -10.68
CA ASN A 61 9.38 -25.69 -10.94
C ASN A 61 9.46 -27.03 -10.18
N LEU A 62 9.07 -27.05 -8.90
CA LEU A 62 9.08 -28.28 -8.10
C LEU A 62 8.06 -29.31 -8.61
N LEU A 63 6.87 -28.88 -9.02
CA LEU A 63 5.87 -29.73 -9.65
C LEU A 63 6.40 -30.34 -10.95
N ALA A 64 7.08 -29.55 -11.79
CA ALA A 64 7.66 -30.01 -13.05
C ALA A 64 8.79 -31.04 -12.83
N LEU A 65 9.54 -30.96 -11.73
CA LEU A 65 10.53 -31.97 -11.38
C LEU A 65 9.90 -33.32 -10.98
N GLY A 66 8.66 -33.33 -10.48
CA GLY A 66 7.92 -34.55 -10.17
C GLY A 66 8.48 -35.40 -9.02
N VAL A 67 9.37 -34.84 -8.20
CA VAL A 67 10.08 -35.56 -7.12
C VAL A 67 9.47 -35.36 -5.73
N LEU A 68 8.68 -34.31 -5.53
CA LEU A 68 8.05 -33.98 -4.24
C LEU A 68 6.52 -34.19 -4.31
N SER A 69 5.92 -34.56 -3.18
CA SER A 69 4.45 -34.58 -3.05
C SER A 69 3.88 -33.15 -2.99
N LYS A 70 2.56 -33.01 -3.23
CA LYS A 70 1.90 -31.69 -3.17
C LYS A 70 2.02 -31.05 -1.79
N GLU A 71 1.96 -31.87 -0.73
CA GLU A 71 2.11 -31.45 0.67
C GLU A 71 3.54 -30.93 0.95
N GLN A 72 4.56 -31.64 0.44
CA GLN A 72 5.95 -31.22 0.59
C GLN A 72 6.26 -29.93 -0.17
N ILE A 73 5.65 -29.75 -1.36
CA ILE A 73 5.79 -28.51 -2.13
C ILE A 73 5.10 -27.34 -1.40
N ALA A 74 3.91 -27.57 -0.84
CA ALA A 74 3.20 -26.58 -0.04
C ALA A 74 4.04 -26.11 1.16
N GLU A 75 4.64 -27.06 1.89
CA GLU A 75 5.55 -26.78 3.00
C GLU A 75 6.79 -25.99 2.55
N ALA A 76 7.46 -26.43 1.47
CA ALA A 76 8.70 -25.80 0.99
C ALA A 76 8.50 -24.37 0.46
N THR A 77 7.33 -24.09 -0.12
CA THR A 77 7.02 -22.80 -0.75
C THR A 77 6.20 -21.87 0.16
N GLY A 78 5.66 -22.39 1.27
CA GLY A 78 4.75 -21.67 2.14
C GLY A 78 3.46 -21.25 1.41
N LEU A 79 2.99 -22.10 0.50
CA LEU A 79 1.69 -22.04 -0.16
C LEU A 79 0.75 -23.09 0.43
N THR A 80 -0.55 -22.98 0.18
CA THR A 80 -1.49 -24.01 0.61
C THR A 80 -1.48 -25.20 -0.36
N VAL A 81 -1.87 -26.39 0.12
CA VAL A 81 -2.01 -27.56 -0.76
C VAL A 81 -3.02 -27.31 -1.87
N GLU A 82 -4.07 -26.52 -1.59
CA GLU A 82 -5.06 -26.06 -2.58
C GLU A 82 -4.39 -25.25 -3.71
N ASP A 83 -3.54 -24.27 -3.35
CA ASP A 83 -2.79 -23.47 -4.33
C ASP A 83 -1.91 -24.36 -5.21
N ILE A 84 -1.23 -25.35 -4.62
CA ILE A 84 -0.40 -26.30 -5.36
C ILE A 84 -1.25 -27.16 -6.30
N ALA A 85 -2.42 -27.62 -5.84
CA ALA A 85 -3.34 -28.38 -6.68
C ALA A 85 -3.85 -27.55 -7.87
N GLN A 86 -4.21 -26.28 -7.64
CA GLN A 86 -4.61 -25.36 -8.69
C GLN A 86 -3.48 -25.15 -9.71
N LEU A 87 -2.26 -24.84 -9.26
CA LEU A 87 -1.10 -24.66 -10.14
C LEU A 87 -0.80 -25.91 -10.98
N TRP A 88 -1.05 -27.10 -10.43
CA TRP A 88 -0.88 -28.35 -11.16
C TRP A 88 -1.94 -28.56 -12.25
N GLU A 89 -3.19 -28.17 -12.00
CA GLU A 89 -4.23 -28.20 -13.04
C GLU A 89 -3.98 -27.15 -14.14
N GLU A 90 -3.56 -25.93 -13.76
CA GLU A 90 -3.18 -24.87 -14.71
C GLU A 90 -2.05 -25.34 -15.65
N ALA A 91 -1.08 -26.11 -15.15
CA ALA A 91 0.07 -26.58 -15.93
C ALA A 91 -0.25 -27.75 -16.90
N LYS A 92 -1.43 -28.38 -16.79
CA LYS A 92 -1.86 -29.43 -17.72
C LYS A 92 -2.59 -28.90 -18.95
N HIS A 93 -3.06 -27.66 -18.89
CA HIS A 93 -3.75 -26.95 -19.98
C HIS A 93 -2.74 -26.25 -20.88
#